data_AF-A0A1Y2FWF3-F1
#
_entry.id   AF-A0A1Y2FWF3-F1
#
_cell.length_a   1.000
_cell.length_b   1.000
_cell.length_c   1.000
_cell.angle_alpha   90.00
_cell.angle_beta   90.00
_cell.angle_gamma   90.00
#
_symmetry.space_group_name_H-M   'P 1'
#
loop_
_entity.id
_entity.type
_entity.pdbx_description
1 polymer ?
#
loop_
_entity_poly.entity_id
_entity_poly.type
_entity_poly.pdbx_seq_one_letter_code
_entity_poly.pdbx_strand_id
1 'polypeptide(L)'
;MQIAFAFGGGIGVVETLSEMRRPTQFKRSLAIGQVLTVVVYLIFGPVLYAILGQNTILPSYLGLSNAEHARIVKGLTLLTNLAGTAFFGNIGAKLLYVNLIDRFDGPLLISKTGRAVFYAFATLFWALSFVIVAIVPQAGVVIRFTTTLLILPFSVAIPVAIHLGLVIQRDAASLDAFDPATLQIKANDAWIDGSRWERGLARAWYVKVPLAVLVVLMLCLVGLGGWAMWFEVRETFALGVTMAIGCSPPAATFFHAIR
;
A
#
# COMPACT_ATOMS: atom_id res chain seq x y z
N MET A 1 -11.90 -6.43 1.95
CA MET A 1 -10.50 -6.08 1.62
C MET A 1 -10.29 -4.63 1.19
N GLN A 2 -11.23 -3.97 0.52
CA GLN A 2 -10.99 -2.60 -0.03
C GLN A 2 -10.68 -1.52 1.02
N ILE A 3 -11.12 -1.66 2.27
CA ILE A 3 -10.80 -0.70 3.33
C ILE A 3 -9.29 -0.60 3.61
N ALA A 4 -8.54 -1.68 3.43
CA ALA A 4 -7.08 -1.64 3.62
C ALA A 4 -6.39 -0.78 2.55
N PHE A 5 -7.01 -0.57 1.38
CA PHE A 5 -6.53 0.38 0.37
C PHE A 5 -6.50 1.82 0.91
N ALA A 6 -7.53 2.21 1.67
CA ALA A 6 -7.62 3.54 2.26
C ALA A 6 -6.49 3.84 3.25
N PHE A 7 -5.92 2.81 3.86
CA PHE A 7 -4.78 2.91 4.76
C PHE A 7 -3.43 2.61 4.09
N GLY A 8 -3.40 2.45 2.76
CA GLY A 8 -2.19 2.19 1.98
C GLY A 8 -1.24 3.38 1.83
N GLY A 9 -1.64 4.58 2.29
CA GLY A 9 -0.81 5.78 2.26
C GLY A 9 0.47 5.70 3.10
N GLY A 10 0.60 4.68 3.96
CA GLY A 10 1.78 4.44 4.79
C GLY A 10 3.09 4.29 4.00
N ILE A 11 3.04 3.96 2.70
CA ILE A 11 4.22 3.79 1.85
C ILE A 11 5.02 5.10 1.71
N GLY A 12 4.35 6.25 1.74
CA GLY A 12 5.00 7.58 1.64
C GLY A 12 5.62 8.08 2.95
N VAL A 13 5.50 7.32 4.05
CA VAL A 13 5.96 7.74 5.38
C VAL A 13 7.47 7.95 5.42
N VAL A 14 8.26 7.03 4.85
CA VAL A 14 9.73 7.10 4.92
C VAL A 14 10.26 8.28 4.11
N GLU A 15 9.72 8.50 2.91
CA GLU A 15 10.06 9.65 2.07
C GLU A 15 9.66 10.97 2.74
N THR A 16 8.41 11.07 3.23
CA THR A 16 7.95 12.28 3.93
C THR A 16 8.78 12.55 5.18
N LEU A 17 9.16 11.51 5.93
CA LEU A 17 10.03 11.62 7.10
C LEU A 17 11.41 12.17 6.73
N SER A 18 11.97 11.76 5.58
CA SER A 18 13.27 12.25 5.09
C SER A 18 13.25 13.74 4.72
N GLU A 19 12.09 14.28 4.34
CA GLU A 19 11.91 15.69 3.95
C GLU A 19 11.53 16.60 5.12
N MET A 20 11.22 16.04 6.29
CA MET A 20 10.85 16.83 7.46
C MET A 20 12.05 17.52 8.12
N ARG A 21 11.96 18.83 8.31
CA ARG A 21 12.93 19.62 9.10
C ARG A 21 13.09 19.14 10.55
N ARG A 22 12.04 18.56 11.15
CA ARG A 22 12.03 18.05 12.54
C ARG A 22 11.45 16.63 12.60
N PRO A 23 12.27 15.57 12.43
CA PRO A 23 11.78 14.19 12.35
C PRO A 23 11.16 13.68 13.66
N THR A 24 11.56 14.22 14.81
CA THR A 24 11.03 13.79 16.13
C THR A 24 9.54 14.06 16.33
N GLN A 25 8.96 14.99 15.55
CA GLN A 25 7.53 15.33 15.60
C GLN A 25 6.67 14.42 14.71
N PHE A 26 7.29 13.63 13.84
CA PHE A 26 6.58 12.81 12.84
C PHE A 26 5.54 11.87 13.45
N LYS A 27 5.87 11.20 14.55
CA LYS A 27 4.96 10.28 15.25
C LYS A 27 3.65 10.94 15.70
N ARG A 28 3.69 12.21 16.10
CA ARG A 28 2.50 12.96 16.52
C ARG A 28 1.65 13.33 15.31
N SER A 29 2.29 13.79 14.24
CA SER A 29 1.62 14.09 12.97
C SER A 29 0.95 12.85 12.38
N LEU A 30 1.64 11.71 12.39
CA LEU A 30 1.12 10.43 11.91
C LEU A 30 -0.08 9.98 12.74
N ALA A 31 0.00 10.07 14.07
CA ALA A 31 -1.11 9.69 14.94
C ALA A 31 -2.36 10.55 14.71
N ILE A 32 -2.20 11.88 14.61
CA ILE A 32 -3.31 12.81 14.35
C ILE A 32 -3.93 12.53 12.99
N GLY A 33 -3.11 12.36 11.94
CA GLY A 33 -3.58 12.04 10.60
C GLY A 33 -4.36 10.72 10.56
N GLN A 34 -3.84 9.68 11.22
CA GLN A 34 -4.49 8.38 11.28
C GLN A 34 -5.83 8.44 12.02
N VAL A 35 -5.89 9.13 13.17
CA VAL A 35 -7.14 9.31 13.93
C VAL A 35 -8.17 10.07 13.10
N LEU A 36 -7.77 11.16 12.44
CA LEU A 36 -8.66 11.93 11.57
C LEU A 36 -9.22 11.06 10.44
N THR A 37 -8.37 10.29 9.75
CA THR A 37 -8.81 9.37 8.70
C THR A 37 -9.80 8.35 9.25
N VAL A 38 -9.50 7.70 10.38
CA VAL A 38 -10.42 6.72 10.98
C VAL A 38 -11.78 7.35 11.31
N VAL A 39 -11.79 8.53 11.93
CA VAL A 39 -13.03 9.24 12.29
C VAL A 39 -13.85 9.58 11.05
N VAL A 40 -13.24 10.15 10.02
CA VAL A 40 -13.95 10.50 8.77
C VAL A 40 -14.56 9.26 8.11
N TYR A 41 -13.82 8.16 8.04
CA TYR A 41 -14.32 6.91 7.44
C TYR A 41 -15.41 6.25 8.27
N LEU A 42 -15.33 6.30 9.60
CA LEU A 42 -16.35 5.76 10.51
C LEU A 42 -17.65 6.57 10.48
N ILE A 43 -17.60 7.86 10.15
CA ILE A 43 -18.81 8.66 9.96
C ILE A 43 -19.37 8.44 8.55
N PHE A 44 -18.51 8.56 7.52
CA PHE A 44 -18.94 8.54 6.13
C PHE A 44 -19.54 7.20 5.70
N GLY A 45 -18.92 6.08 6.08
CA GLY A 45 -19.36 4.74 5.70
C GLY A 45 -20.80 4.41 6.14
N PRO A 46 -21.11 4.45 7.45
CA PRO A 46 -22.45 4.18 7.97
C PRO A 46 -23.50 5.17 7.47
N VAL A 47 -23.18 6.47 7.38
CA VAL A 47 -24.12 7.49 6.89
C VAL A 47 -24.52 7.23 5.44
N LEU A 48 -23.55 6.94 4.56
CA LEU A 48 -23.85 6.59 3.17
C LEU A 48 -24.64 5.30 3.05
N TYR A 49 -24.30 4.29 3.85
CA TYR A 49 -25.02 3.02 3.86
C TYR A 49 -26.47 3.20 4.33
N ALA A 50 -26.72 4.07 5.32
CA ALA A 50 -28.07 4.38 5.77
C ALA A 50 -28.92 5.08 4.69
N ILE A 51 -28.30 5.88 3.82
CA ILE A 51 -29.00 6.63 2.75
C ILE A 51 -29.21 5.76 1.50
N LEU A 52 -28.19 5.02 1.06
CA LEU A 52 -28.21 4.26 -0.20
C LEU A 52 -28.66 2.80 -0.01
N GLY A 53 -28.63 2.28 1.21
CA GLY A 53 -28.96 0.89 1.51
C GLY A 53 -28.11 -0.11 0.73
N GLN A 54 -28.74 -1.12 0.14
CA GLN A 54 -28.07 -2.15 -0.67
C GLN A 54 -27.59 -1.62 -2.04
N ASN A 55 -28.00 -0.44 -2.46
CA ASN A 55 -27.65 0.14 -3.76
C ASN A 55 -26.30 0.90 -3.75
N THR A 56 -25.47 0.71 -2.72
CA THR A 56 -24.13 1.28 -2.67
C THR A 56 -23.24 0.66 -3.73
N ILE A 57 -23.02 1.39 -4.82
CA ILE A 57 -22.07 1.03 -5.87
C ILE A 57 -20.71 1.68 -5.62
N LEU A 58 -19.64 1.02 -6.08
CA LEU A 58 -18.29 1.60 -6.08
C LEU A 58 -17.99 2.19 -7.45
N PRO A 59 -17.56 3.46 -7.56
CA PRO A 59 -17.48 4.49 -6.53
C PRO A 59 -18.84 5.02 -6.04
N SER A 60 -18.94 5.40 -4.76
CA SER A 60 -20.20 5.76 -4.08
C SER A 60 -20.97 6.92 -4.72
N TYR A 61 -20.26 7.89 -5.32
CA TYR A 61 -20.89 9.03 -6.00
C TYR A 61 -21.64 8.66 -7.29
N LEU A 62 -21.46 7.44 -7.82
CA LEU A 62 -22.27 6.96 -8.94
C LEU A 62 -23.71 6.63 -8.52
N GLY A 63 -23.96 6.39 -7.22
CA GLY A 63 -25.29 6.09 -6.69
C GLY A 63 -26.14 7.32 -6.32
N LEU A 64 -25.65 8.54 -6.59
CA LEU A 64 -26.37 9.78 -6.29
C LEU A 64 -27.53 9.99 -7.26
N SER A 65 -28.75 10.13 -6.73
CA SER A 65 -29.97 10.37 -7.54
C SER A 65 -30.03 11.79 -8.13
N ASN A 66 -29.46 12.78 -7.44
CA ASN A 66 -29.45 14.17 -7.90
C ASN A 66 -28.26 14.45 -8.82
N ALA A 67 -28.56 14.75 -10.10
CA ALA A 67 -27.56 14.95 -11.15
C ALA A 67 -26.60 16.12 -10.88
N GLU A 68 -27.06 17.21 -10.28
CA GLU A 68 -26.22 18.38 -9.98
C GLU A 68 -25.20 18.06 -8.89
N HIS A 69 -25.63 17.38 -7.83
CA HIS A 69 -24.74 16.94 -6.76
C HIS A 69 -23.72 15.92 -7.29
N ALA A 70 -24.16 15.00 -8.15
CA ALA A 70 -23.27 14.03 -8.78
C ALA A 70 -22.20 14.71 -9.66
N ARG A 71 -22.53 15.79 -10.39
CA ARG A 71 -21.56 16.56 -11.20
C ARG A 71 -20.50 17.23 -10.34
N ILE A 72 -20.91 17.89 -9.27
CA ILE A 72 -20.00 18.58 -8.33
C ILE A 72 -19.04 17.56 -7.69
N VAL A 73 -19.59 16.47 -7.16
CA VAL A 73 -18.79 15.43 -6.49
C VAL A 73 -17.82 14.75 -7.48
N LYS A 74 -18.24 14.50 -8.72
CA LYS A 74 -17.34 13.99 -9.78
C LYS A 74 -16.19 14.96 -10.05
N GLY A 75 -16.46 16.25 -10.15
CA GLY A 75 -15.43 17.28 -10.34
C GLY A 75 -14.44 17.33 -9.17
N LEU A 76 -14.94 17.33 -7.93
CA LEU A 76 -14.08 17.34 -6.74
C LEU A 76 -13.23 16.05 -6.65
N THR A 77 -13.84 14.90 -6.93
CA THR A 77 -13.15 13.61 -6.91
C THR A 77 -12.05 13.55 -7.96
N LEU A 78 -12.28 14.12 -9.15
CA LEU A 78 -11.25 14.23 -10.19
C LEU A 78 -10.06 15.06 -9.69
N LEU A 79 -10.30 16.20 -9.05
CA LEU A 79 -9.24 17.07 -8.52
C LEU A 79 -8.44 16.37 -7.41
N THR A 80 -9.11 15.72 -6.46
CA THR A 80 -8.44 15.01 -5.36
C THR A 80 -7.64 13.81 -5.87
N ASN A 81 -8.18 13.07 -6.85
CA ASN A 81 -7.46 11.95 -7.44
C ASN A 81 -6.25 12.44 -8.25
N LEU A 82 -6.38 13.51 -9.02
CA LEU A 82 -5.25 14.07 -9.77
C LEU A 82 -4.11 14.51 -8.83
N ALA A 83 -4.44 15.20 -7.74
CA ALA A 83 -3.47 15.62 -6.73
C ALA A 83 -2.79 14.40 -6.05
N GLY A 84 -3.58 13.40 -5.66
CA GLY A 84 -3.05 12.16 -5.06
C GLY A 84 -2.18 11.38 -6.03
N THR A 85 -2.61 11.24 -7.28
CA THR A 85 -1.87 10.57 -8.35
C THR A 85 -0.55 11.30 -8.65
N ALA A 86 -0.55 12.64 -8.71
CA ALA A 86 0.69 13.41 -8.85
C ALA A 86 1.65 13.19 -7.66
N PHE A 87 1.15 13.19 -6.43
CA PHE A 87 1.96 12.98 -5.24
C PHE A 87 2.58 11.57 -5.19
N PHE A 88 1.74 10.53 -5.20
CA PHE A 88 2.20 9.14 -5.10
C PHE A 88 2.94 8.67 -6.35
N GLY A 89 2.56 9.15 -7.53
CA GLY A 89 3.22 8.84 -8.80
C GLY A 89 4.64 9.39 -8.87
N ASN A 90 4.87 10.62 -8.41
CA ASN A 90 6.21 11.20 -8.36
C ASN A 90 7.10 10.50 -7.34
N ILE A 91 6.57 10.17 -6.15
CA ILE A 91 7.30 9.40 -5.15
C ILE A 91 7.69 8.02 -5.70
N GLY A 92 6.76 7.31 -6.33
CA GLY A 92 7.01 6.00 -6.93
C GLY A 92 8.08 6.05 -8.04
N ALA A 93 7.98 7.02 -8.95
CA ALA A 93 8.96 7.20 -10.02
C ALA A 93 10.35 7.53 -9.49
N LYS A 94 10.46 8.39 -8.47
CA LYS A 94 11.74 8.73 -7.80
C LYS A 94 12.35 7.49 -7.14
N LEU A 95 11.55 6.72 -6.40
CA LEU A 95 12.03 5.53 -5.70
C LEU A 95 12.53 4.46 -6.68
N LEU A 96 11.80 4.23 -7.77
CA LEU A 96 12.23 3.31 -8.83
C LEU A 96 13.52 3.77 -9.51
N TYR A 97 13.63 5.08 -9.82
CA TYR A 97 14.82 5.65 -10.43
C TYR A 97 16.06 5.42 -9.56
N VAL A 98 16.02 5.79 -8.27
CA VAL A 98 17.17 5.67 -7.37
C VAL A 98 17.61 4.21 -7.25
N ASN A 99 16.68 3.28 -6.98
CA ASN A 99 17.02 1.87 -6.83
C ASN A 99 17.57 1.23 -8.13
N LEU A 100 17.07 1.64 -9.30
CA LEU A 100 17.51 1.09 -10.58
C LEU A 100 18.86 1.69 -11.01
N ILE A 101 19.05 2.99 -10.86
CA ILE A 101 20.26 3.68 -11.31
C ILE A 101 21.44 3.50 -10.37
N ASP A 102 21.21 3.39 -9.06
CA ASP A 102 22.26 2.97 -8.12
C ASP A 102 22.73 1.54 -8.42
N ARG A 103 21.88 0.70 -9.03
CA ARG A 103 22.27 -0.66 -9.46
C ARG A 103 23.09 -0.68 -10.74
N PHE A 104 23.04 0.38 -11.55
CA PHE A 104 23.73 0.49 -12.84
C PHE A 104 24.81 1.60 -12.86
N ASP A 105 25.28 2.04 -11.68
CA ASP A 105 26.27 3.13 -11.52
C ASP A 105 25.93 4.41 -12.32
N GLY A 106 24.63 4.71 -12.47
CA GLY A 106 24.19 5.82 -13.29
C GLY A 106 24.26 7.19 -12.56
N PRO A 107 23.92 8.27 -13.26
CA PRO A 107 24.10 9.62 -12.75
C PRO A 107 23.15 9.93 -11.59
N LEU A 108 23.70 10.51 -10.53
CA LEU A 108 22.94 11.04 -9.39
C LEU A 108 21.83 12.01 -9.86
N LEU A 109 20.66 11.93 -9.24
CA LEU A 109 19.47 12.74 -9.56
C LEU A 109 19.73 14.26 -9.50
N ILE A 110 20.73 14.68 -8.70
CA ILE A 110 21.12 16.09 -8.51
C ILE A 110 21.85 16.66 -9.73
N SER A 111 22.47 15.80 -10.56
CA SER A 111 23.16 16.21 -11.78
C SER A 111 22.19 16.70 -12.87
N LYS A 112 22.63 17.63 -13.74
CA LYS A 112 21.86 18.07 -14.90
C LYS A 112 21.49 16.89 -15.82
N THR A 113 22.43 15.96 -16.00
CA THR A 113 22.22 14.74 -16.80
C THR A 113 21.24 13.79 -16.10
N GLY A 114 21.38 13.63 -14.78
CA GLY A 114 20.47 12.80 -13.97
C GLY A 114 19.01 13.28 -14.05
N ARG A 115 18.78 14.60 -13.97
CA ARG A 115 17.45 15.19 -14.13
C ARG A 115 16.83 14.92 -15.51
N ALA A 116 17.60 15.02 -16.59
CA ALA A 116 17.09 14.74 -17.92
C ALA A 116 16.68 13.27 -18.09
N VAL A 117 17.52 12.34 -17.59
CA VAL A 117 17.20 10.91 -17.57
C VAL A 117 15.97 10.63 -16.71
N PHE A 118 15.83 11.33 -15.59
CA PHE A 118 14.66 11.19 -14.72
C PHE A 118 13.37 11.64 -15.40
N TYR A 119 13.35 12.76 -16.13
CA TYR A 119 12.15 13.19 -16.85
C TYR A 119 11.73 12.20 -17.94
N ALA A 120 12.70 11.63 -18.67
CA ALA A 120 12.43 10.57 -19.64
C ALA A 120 11.87 9.31 -18.95
N PHE A 121 12.49 8.89 -17.84
CA PHE A 121 12.04 7.75 -17.04
C PHE A 121 10.63 7.95 -16.47
N ALA A 122 10.37 9.13 -15.89
CA ALA A 122 9.06 9.48 -15.34
C ALA A 122 7.99 9.48 -16.44
N THR A 123 8.27 10.04 -17.61
CA THR A 123 7.34 10.01 -18.75
C THR A 123 7.02 8.59 -19.17
N LEU A 124 8.02 7.71 -19.25
CA LEU A 124 7.84 6.29 -19.56
C LEU A 124 7.02 5.57 -18.49
N PHE A 125 7.29 5.84 -17.21
CA PHE A 125 6.55 5.30 -16.07
C PHE A 125 5.06 5.66 -16.13
N TRP A 126 4.75 6.93 -16.44
CA TRP A 126 3.37 7.38 -16.63
C TRP A 126 2.69 6.74 -17.84
N ALA A 127 3.40 6.64 -18.97
CA ALA A 127 2.89 6.00 -20.18
C ALA A 127 2.55 4.52 -19.93
N LEU A 128 3.43 3.78 -19.25
CA LEU A 128 3.20 2.39 -18.90
C LEU A 128 2.01 2.23 -17.94
N SER A 129 1.91 3.11 -16.94
CA SER A 129 0.79 3.13 -16.00
C SER A 129 -0.55 3.35 -16.71
N PHE A 130 -0.58 4.26 -17.69
CA PHE A 130 -1.75 4.52 -18.52
C PHE A 130 -2.17 3.27 -19.31
N VAL A 131 -1.22 2.58 -19.93
CA VAL A 131 -1.50 1.34 -20.69
C VAL A 131 -2.05 0.26 -19.76
N ILE A 132 -1.46 0.04 -18.58
CA ILE A 132 -1.94 -0.95 -17.62
C ILE A 132 -3.38 -0.66 -17.20
N VAL A 133 -3.69 0.60 -16.85
CA VAL A 133 -5.03 0.98 -16.43
C VAL A 133 -6.05 0.87 -17.57
N ALA A 134 -5.66 1.19 -18.81
CA ALA A 134 -6.53 1.08 -19.98
C ALA A 134 -6.93 -0.36 -20.32
N ILE A 135 -6.18 -1.35 -19.85
CA ILE A 135 -6.49 -2.78 -20.07
C ILE A 135 -7.51 -3.29 -19.05
N VAL A 136 -7.58 -2.70 -17.85
CA VAL A 136 -8.40 -3.23 -16.76
C VAL A 136 -9.87 -2.82 -16.92
N PRO A 137 -10.81 -3.79 -16.96
CA PRO A 137 -12.24 -3.51 -17.19
C PRO A 137 -12.94 -2.83 -16.00
N GLN A 138 -12.43 -3.00 -14.77
CA GLN A 138 -13.06 -2.46 -13.57
C GLN A 138 -12.05 -2.05 -12.50
N ALA A 139 -12.16 -0.81 -12.01
CA ALA A 139 -11.26 -0.25 -10.99
C ALA A 139 -11.25 -1.06 -9.67
N GLY A 140 -12.38 -1.67 -9.30
CA GLY A 140 -12.47 -2.47 -8.08
C GLY A 140 -11.53 -3.68 -8.09
N VAL A 141 -11.33 -4.32 -9.25
CA VAL A 141 -10.40 -5.46 -9.38
C VAL A 141 -8.97 -5.02 -9.09
N VAL A 142 -8.54 -3.88 -9.63
CA VAL A 142 -7.20 -3.31 -9.38
C VAL A 142 -7.02 -2.96 -7.92
N ILE A 143 -8.00 -2.28 -7.32
CA ILE A 143 -7.94 -1.90 -5.89
C ILE A 143 -7.76 -3.15 -5.02
N ARG A 144 -8.52 -4.21 -5.27
CA ARG A 144 -8.39 -5.47 -4.51
C ARG A 144 -7.06 -6.17 -4.75
N PHE A 145 -6.62 -6.26 -6.01
CA PHE A 145 -5.32 -6.83 -6.35
C PHE A 145 -4.18 -6.12 -5.62
N THR A 146 -4.10 -4.80 -5.77
CA THR A 146 -3.08 -3.97 -5.13
C THR A 146 -3.15 -4.06 -3.60
N THR A 147 -4.36 -4.07 -3.03
CA THR A 147 -4.50 -4.13 -1.58
C THR A 147 -4.06 -5.46 -0.99
N THR A 148 -4.47 -6.56 -1.62
CA THR A 148 -4.19 -7.91 -1.14
C THR A 148 -2.71 -8.27 -1.30
N LEU A 149 -2.14 -8.03 -2.48
CA LEU A 149 -0.79 -8.52 -2.81
C LEU A 149 0.31 -7.53 -2.47
N LEU A 150 0.00 -6.23 -2.42
CA LEU A 150 1.02 -5.21 -2.18
C LEU A 150 0.79 -4.55 -0.82
N ILE A 151 -0.34 -3.88 -0.61
CA ILE A 151 -0.50 -3.04 0.59
C ILE A 151 -0.46 -3.88 1.87
N LEU A 152 -1.26 -4.94 1.98
CA LEU A 152 -1.30 -5.79 3.19
C LEU A 152 0.05 -6.41 3.57
N PRO A 153 0.75 -7.12 2.66
CA PRO A 153 2.03 -7.72 3.02
C PRO A 153 3.11 -6.67 3.30
N PHE A 154 3.23 -5.62 2.48
CA PHE A 154 4.30 -4.63 2.66
C PHE A 154 4.04 -3.64 3.80
N SER A 155 2.78 -3.34 4.13
CA SER A 155 2.46 -2.34 5.17
C SER A 155 2.27 -2.97 6.55
N VAL A 156 1.90 -4.25 6.64
CA VAL A 156 1.58 -4.89 7.91
C VAL A 156 2.33 -6.20 8.11
N ALA A 157 2.24 -7.17 7.19
CA ALA A 157 2.81 -8.50 7.45
C ALA A 157 4.36 -8.46 7.56
N ILE A 158 5.03 -7.83 6.59
CA ILE A 158 6.49 -7.75 6.53
C ILE A 158 7.05 -6.90 7.67
N PRO A 159 6.56 -5.67 7.95
CA PRO A 159 7.09 -4.87 9.05
C PRO A 159 6.94 -5.55 10.41
N VAL A 160 5.81 -6.23 10.64
CA VAL A 160 5.57 -6.97 11.89
C VAL A 160 6.49 -8.21 11.97
N ALA A 161 6.70 -8.92 10.87
CA ALA A 161 7.64 -10.05 10.81
C ALA A 161 9.09 -9.61 11.05
N ILE A 162 9.52 -8.50 10.46
CA ILE A 162 10.84 -7.89 10.70
C ILE A 162 10.96 -7.50 12.17
N HIS A 163 9.93 -6.86 12.74
CA HIS A 163 9.96 -6.47 14.15
C HIS A 163 10.07 -7.68 15.08
N LEU A 164 9.31 -8.75 14.81
CA LEU A 164 9.41 -10.01 15.54
C LEU A 164 10.82 -10.60 15.45
N GLY A 165 11.39 -10.65 14.24
CA GLY A 165 12.76 -11.12 14.02
C GLY A 165 13.80 -10.31 14.78
N LEU A 166 13.68 -8.98 14.79
CA LEU A 166 14.58 -8.09 15.52
C LEU A 166 14.49 -8.28 17.04
N VAL A 167 13.29 -8.48 17.60
CA VAL A 167 13.12 -8.72 19.04
C VAL A 167 13.70 -10.08 19.43
N ILE A 168 13.51 -11.11 18.60
CA ILE A 168 14.12 -12.44 18.81
C ILE A 168 15.65 -12.33 18.75
N GLN A 169 16.21 -11.67 17.73
CA GLN A 169 17.65 -11.49 17.57
C GLN A 169 18.26 -10.70 18.73
N ARG A 170 17.59 -9.61 19.16
CA ARG A 170 18.02 -8.80 20.31
C ARG A 170 18.12 -9.63 21.58
N ASP A 171 17.12 -10.47 21.85
CA ASP A 171 17.11 -11.30 23.06
C ASP A 171 18.08 -12.48 22.96
N ALA A 172 18.25 -13.05 21.76
CA ALA A 172 19.23 -14.10 21.49
C ALA A 172 20.68 -13.60 21.65
N ALA A 173 20.94 -12.33 21.33
CA ALA A 173 22.26 -11.68 21.43
C ALA A 173 22.63 -11.21 22.85
N SER A 174 21.79 -11.48 23.86
CA SER A 174 22.04 -11.03 25.24
C SER A 174 23.31 -11.59 25.89
N LEU A 175 23.84 -12.70 25.38
CA LEU A 175 25.10 -13.32 25.83
C LEU A 175 26.25 -13.13 24.84
N ASP A 176 26.02 -12.44 23.72
CA ASP A 176 27.06 -12.19 22.73
C ASP A 176 28.00 -11.09 23.26
N ALA A 177 29.31 -11.35 23.22
CA ALA A 177 30.32 -10.43 23.73
C ALA A 177 30.79 -9.49 22.61
N PHE A 178 30.84 -8.19 22.88
CA PHE A 178 31.43 -7.20 21.99
C PHE A 178 32.90 -6.99 22.35
N ASP A 179 33.81 -7.24 21.41
CA ASP A 179 35.23 -6.96 21.59
C ASP A 179 35.56 -5.55 21.05
N PRO A 180 35.87 -4.56 21.91
CA PRO A 180 36.13 -3.19 21.48
C PRO A 180 37.44 -3.03 20.69
N ALA A 181 38.37 -3.99 20.73
CA ALA A 181 39.62 -3.91 20.00
C ALA A 181 39.47 -4.30 18.52
N THR A 182 38.59 -5.27 18.23
CA THR A 182 38.36 -5.78 16.87
C THR A 182 37.09 -5.23 16.22
N LEU A 183 36.25 -4.53 16.99
CA LEU A 183 34.91 -4.08 16.59
C LEU A 183 34.01 -5.23 16.08
N GLN A 184 34.29 -6.45 16.50
CA GLN A 184 33.52 -7.64 16.13
C GLN A 184 32.69 -8.16 17.30
N ILE A 185 31.52 -8.70 16.97
CA ILE A 185 30.62 -9.37 17.92
C ILE A 185 31.00 -10.86 17.91
N LYS A 186 31.49 -11.36 19.03
CA LYS A 186 31.74 -12.79 19.22
C LYS A 186 30.44 -13.45 19.70
N ALA A 187 29.77 -14.14 18.77
CA ALA A 187 28.58 -14.91 19.11
C ALA A 187 28.94 -16.09 20.02
N ASN A 188 28.19 -16.30 21.09
CA ASN A 188 28.44 -17.40 22.02
C ASN A 188 27.98 -18.76 21.45
N ASP A 189 26.90 -18.76 20.68
CA ASP A 189 26.29 -19.95 20.06
C ASP A 189 25.86 -19.68 18.62
N ALA A 190 25.79 -20.72 17.77
CA ALA A 190 25.29 -20.60 16.40
C ALA A 190 23.74 -20.64 16.36
N TRP A 191 23.13 -20.16 15.28
CA TRP A 191 21.67 -20.31 15.06
C TRP A 191 21.22 -21.75 14.78
N ILE A 192 22.19 -22.65 14.62
CA ILE A 192 21.98 -24.09 14.53
C ILE A 192 21.71 -24.67 15.94
N ASP A 193 22.24 -24.03 16.98
CA ASP A 193 22.09 -24.49 18.35
C ASP A 193 20.71 -24.09 18.91
N GLY A 194 19.98 -25.09 19.42
CA GLY A 194 18.65 -24.88 20.03
C GLY A 194 18.68 -23.92 21.23
N SER A 195 19.82 -23.82 21.92
CA SER A 195 20.05 -22.90 23.05
C SER A 195 19.82 -21.44 22.66
N ARG A 196 20.16 -21.06 21.43
CA ARG A 196 20.00 -19.69 20.93
C ARG A 196 18.53 -19.36 20.66
N TRP A 197 17.78 -20.31 20.12
CA TRP A 197 16.34 -20.18 19.89
C TRP A 197 15.54 -20.12 21.19
N GLU A 198 15.89 -20.97 22.16
CA GLU A 198 15.23 -20.98 23.48
C GLU A 198 15.40 -19.62 24.18
N ARG A 199 16.62 -19.08 24.23
CA ARG A 199 16.85 -17.72 24.76
C ARG A 199 16.09 -16.66 23.97
N GLY A 200 16.13 -16.77 22.65
CA GLY A 200 15.48 -15.86 21.72
C GLY A 200 13.96 -15.89 21.79
N LEU A 201 13.32 -16.94 22.30
CA LEU A 201 11.86 -17.08 22.39
C LEU A 201 11.32 -17.00 23.83
N ALA A 202 12.07 -17.47 24.83
CA ALA A 202 11.61 -17.56 26.21
C ALA A 202 11.45 -16.18 26.88
N ARG A 203 12.38 -15.25 26.61
CA ARG A 203 12.29 -13.89 27.17
C ARG A 203 11.16 -13.11 26.48
N ALA A 204 10.36 -12.35 27.22
CA ALA A 204 9.30 -11.50 26.66
C ALA A 204 8.33 -12.22 25.69
N TRP A 205 8.01 -13.48 25.98
CA TRP A 205 7.10 -14.30 25.16
C TRP A 205 5.74 -13.62 24.95
N TYR A 206 5.26 -12.85 25.93
CA TYR A 206 4.01 -12.07 25.88
C TYR A 206 4.01 -10.97 24.81
N VAL A 207 5.16 -10.55 24.29
CA VAL A 207 5.25 -9.63 23.14
C VAL A 207 5.41 -10.42 21.84
N LYS A 208 6.23 -11.47 21.85
CA LYS A 208 6.58 -12.26 20.67
C LYS A 208 5.41 -13.11 20.16
N VAL A 209 4.66 -13.74 21.06
CA VAL A 209 3.52 -14.60 20.70
C VAL A 209 2.42 -13.80 20.00
N PRO A 210 1.94 -12.64 20.53
CA PRO A 210 0.98 -11.82 19.80
C PRO A 210 1.49 -11.33 18.44
N LEU A 211 2.77 -10.94 18.35
CA LEU A 211 3.36 -10.52 17.07
C LEU A 211 3.40 -11.68 16.06
N ALA A 212 3.78 -12.89 16.49
CA ALA A 212 3.78 -14.08 15.65
C ALA A 212 2.37 -14.45 15.18
N VAL A 213 1.40 -14.40 16.08
CA VAL A 213 -0.03 -14.61 15.74
C VAL A 213 -0.49 -13.57 14.73
N LEU A 214 -0.14 -12.29 14.92
CA LEU A 214 -0.46 -11.24 13.97
C LEU A 214 0.14 -11.50 12.58
N VAL A 215 1.39 -11.94 12.48
CA VAL A 215 2.01 -12.29 11.19
C VAL A 215 1.23 -13.41 10.51
N VAL A 216 0.90 -14.48 11.23
CA VAL A 216 0.13 -15.61 10.68
C VAL A 216 -1.26 -15.17 10.23
N LEU A 217 -1.97 -14.41 11.06
CA LEU A 217 -3.29 -13.88 10.70
C LEU A 217 -3.24 -13.00 9.45
N MET A 218 -2.20 -12.18 9.29
CA MET A 218 -2.02 -11.34 8.11
C MET A 218 -1.72 -12.18 6.86
N LEU A 219 -0.92 -13.23 6.97
CA LEU A 219 -0.67 -14.17 5.86
C LEU A 219 -1.96 -14.90 5.47
N CYS A 220 -2.78 -15.30 6.45
CA CYS A 220 -4.10 -15.87 6.18
C CYS A 220 -5.02 -14.86 5.46
N LEU A 221 -5.02 -13.59 5.87
CA LEU A 221 -5.80 -12.53 5.22
C LEU A 221 -5.33 -12.28 3.78
N VAL A 222 -4.02 -12.33 3.51
CA VAL A 222 -3.46 -12.24 2.15
C VAL A 222 -3.91 -13.44 1.32
N GLY A 223 -3.85 -14.66 1.88
CA GLY A 223 -4.31 -15.88 1.21
C GLY A 223 -5.80 -15.85 0.86
N LEU A 224 -6.65 -15.53 1.84
CA LEU A 224 -8.11 -15.40 1.65
C LEU A 224 -8.46 -14.26 0.70
N GLY A 225 -7.77 -13.12 0.82
CA GLY A 225 -7.94 -11.98 -0.07
C GLY A 225 -7.53 -12.30 -1.51
N GLY A 226 -6.46 -13.10 -1.69
CA GLY A 226 -5.98 -13.53 -2.99
C GLY A 226 -6.94 -14.50 -3.65
N TRP A 227 -7.48 -15.44 -2.86
CA TRP A 227 -8.53 -16.34 -3.29
C TRP A 227 -9.78 -15.57 -3.73
N ALA A 228 -10.31 -14.66 -2.91
CA ALA A 228 -11.49 -13.86 -3.26
C ALA A 228 -11.28 -12.99 -4.50
N MET A 229 -10.12 -12.34 -4.62
CA MET A 229 -9.75 -11.56 -5.79
C MET A 229 -9.74 -12.41 -7.07
N TRP A 230 -9.20 -13.64 -7.01
CA TRP A 230 -9.16 -14.54 -8.16
C TRP A 230 -10.55 -14.91 -8.68
N PHE A 231 -11.50 -15.19 -7.79
CA PHE A 231 -12.89 -15.47 -8.19
C PHE A 231 -13.53 -14.27 -8.90
N GLU A 232 -13.36 -13.09 -8.33
CA GLU A 232 -13.92 -11.87 -8.90
C GLU A 232 -13.32 -11.52 -10.27
N VAL A 233 -12.02 -11.74 -10.45
CA VAL A 233 -11.37 -11.59 -11.76
C VAL A 233 -12.00 -12.54 -12.78
N ARG A 234 -12.18 -13.82 -12.42
CA ARG A 234 -12.79 -14.82 -13.32
C ARG A 234 -14.22 -14.45 -13.71
N GLU A 235 -15.04 -14.03 -12.75
CA GLU A 235 -16.41 -13.59 -13.00
C GLU A 235 -16.45 -12.35 -13.91
N THR A 236 -15.57 -11.38 -13.66
CA THR A 236 -15.49 -10.15 -14.47
C THR A 236 -15.14 -10.45 -15.92
N PHE A 237 -14.19 -11.37 -16.16
CA PHE A 237 -13.83 -11.78 -17.53
C PHE A 237 -14.87 -12.69 -18.18
N ALA A 238 -15.58 -13.52 -17.41
CA ALA A 238 -16.65 -14.38 -17.91
C ALA A 238 -17.87 -13.57 -18.41
N LEU A 239 -18.13 -12.40 -17.82
CA LEU A 239 -19.20 -11.49 -18.22
C LEU A 239 -18.93 -10.73 -19.53
N GLY A 240 -17.76 -10.91 -20.14
CA GLY A 240 -17.48 -10.40 -21.49
C GLY A 240 -17.46 -8.88 -21.62
N VAL A 241 -17.30 -8.13 -20.52
CA VAL A 241 -17.09 -6.67 -20.59
C VAL A 241 -15.70 -6.45 -21.17
N THR A 242 -15.67 -6.22 -22.48
CA THR A 242 -14.48 -6.11 -23.30
C THR A 242 -13.60 -4.93 -22.90
N MET A 243 -12.30 -5.10 -23.17
CA MET A 243 -11.18 -4.21 -22.82
C MET A 243 -11.44 -2.73 -23.14
N ALA A 244 -11.04 -1.85 -22.22
CA ALA A 244 -11.32 -0.41 -22.22
C ALA A 244 -10.49 0.43 -23.22
N ILE A 245 -10.10 -0.14 -24.37
CA ILE A 245 -9.58 0.62 -25.53
C ILE A 245 -10.76 1.13 -26.38
N GLY A 246 -11.80 1.63 -25.72
CA GLY A 246 -12.99 2.17 -26.35
C GLY A 246 -13.21 3.60 -25.89
N CYS A 247 -13.38 4.53 -26.83
CA CYS A 247 -13.71 5.95 -26.56
C CYS A 247 -15.10 6.17 -25.94
N SER A 248 -15.76 5.14 -25.42
CA SER A 248 -17.06 5.24 -24.77
C SER A 248 -16.89 5.18 -23.26
N PRO A 249 -17.28 6.23 -22.52
CA PRO A 249 -17.21 6.19 -21.06
C PRO A 249 -18.09 5.04 -20.53
N PRO A 250 -17.63 4.28 -19.51
CA PRO A 250 -18.33 3.10 -18.98
C PRO A 250 -19.71 3.41 -18.39
N ALA A 251 -20.09 4.68 -18.27
CA ALA A 251 -21.43 5.12 -17.87
C ALA A 251 -22.46 5.11 -19.03
N ALA A 252 -22.03 5.01 -20.30
CA ALA A 252 -22.94 5.02 -21.45
C ALA A 252 -23.59 3.64 -21.72
N THR A 253 -22.92 2.55 -21.33
CA THR A 253 -23.43 1.19 -21.53
C THR A 253 -24.48 0.77 -20.49
N PHE A 254 -24.46 1.34 -19.28
CA PHE A 254 -25.45 1.00 -18.25
C PHE A 254 -26.86 1.51 -18.58
N PHE A 255 -26.97 2.64 -19.30
CA PHE A 255 -28.26 3.18 -19.74
C PHE A 255 -28.82 2.52 -21.01
N HIS A 256 -28.00 1.78 -21.76
CA HIS A 256 -28.47 1.04 -22.93
C HIS A 256 -29.04 -0.34 -22.61
N ALA A 257 -28.75 -0.90 -21.43
CA ALA A 257 -29.30 -2.19 -20.97
C ALA A 257 -30.67 -2.07 -20.27
N ILE A 258 -31.21 -0.85 -20.09
CA ILE A 258 -32.52 -0.58 -19.48
C ILE A 258 -33.43 0.17 -20.49
N ARG A 259 -33.37 -0.22 -21.76
CA ARG A 259 -34.40 0.12 -22.76
C ARG A 259 -34.92 -1.13 -23.41
#